data_AF-A0A3D9AMY7-F1
#
_entry.id   AF-A0A3D9AMY7-F1
#
_cell.length_a   1.000
_cell.length_b   1.000
_cell.length_c   1.000
_cell.angle_alpha   90.00
_cell.angle_beta   90.00
_cell.angle_gamma   90.00
#
_symmetry.space_group_name_H-M   'P 1'
#
loop_
_entity.id
_entity.type
_entity.pdbx_description
1 polymer ?
#
loop_
_entity_poly.entity_id
_entity_poly.type
_entity_poly.pdbx_seq_one_letter_code
_entity_poly.pdbx_strand_id
1 'polypeptide(L)'
;MKKIMIPVGVLLMGGVKGQLSPLANTENYVQTKTYLDYNGSSPTKSAETVQYFDGLGRPKQIVNVKASPLGRDVVTPIVYDGFGRQVKDYLPVPQSNTLNGAIVPNPLANATQPSIYGQEKIFAEKTLENSPLDRILEQKQVGTAWDTKPVKFQYDVNVHVDYVRKYETTTTWVENR
;
A
#
# COMPACT_ATOMS: atom_id res chain seq x y z
N MET A 1 -64.45 -25.50 -15.03
CA MET A 1 -63.12 -25.67 -15.66
C MET A 1 -62.08 -25.00 -14.77
N LYS A 2 -61.34 -25.77 -13.95
CA LYS A 2 -60.36 -25.22 -13.01
C LYS A 2 -58.99 -25.17 -13.71
N LYS A 3 -58.45 -23.96 -13.91
CA LYS A 3 -57.12 -23.75 -14.49
C LYS A 3 -56.08 -23.94 -13.37
N ILE A 4 -55.27 -24.99 -13.47
CA ILE A 4 -54.13 -25.21 -12.57
C ILE A 4 -52.94 -24.49 -13.19
N MET A 5 -52.46 -23.42 -12.55
CA MET A 5 -51.18 -22.79 -12.91
C MET A 5 -50.09 -23.37 -12.03
N ILE A 6 -49.08 -24.00 -12.65
CA ILE A 6 -47.86 -24.44 -11.97
C ILE A 6 -46.82 -23.33 -12.15
N PRO A 7 -46.37 -22.64 -11.09
CA PRO A 7 -45.21 -21.78 -11.20
C PRO A 7 -43.97 -22.66 -11.18
N VAL A 8 -43.33 -22.81 -12.35
CA VAL A 8 -42.01 -23.43 -12.48
C VAL A 8 -40.98 -22.44 -11.92
N GLY A 9 -40.73 -22.52 -10.62
CA GLY A 9 -39.62 -21.84 -9.97
C GLY A 9 -38.33 -22.64 -10.19
N VAL A 10 -37.56 -22.30 -11.23
CA VAL A 10 -36.18 -22.77 -11.35
C VAL A 10 -35.31 -21.87 -10.48
N LEU A 11 -35.07 -22.30 -9.24
CA LEU A 11 -34.05 -21.75 -8.37
C LEU A 11 -32.69 -22.31 -8.84
N LEU A 12 -31.98 -21.56 -9.68
CA LEU A 12 -30.62 -21.89 -10.11
C LEU A 12 -29.64 -21.58 -8.96
N MET A 13 -29.55 -22.47 -7.95
CA MET A 13 -28.48 -22.42 -6.95
C MET A 13 -27.20 -23.02 -7.53
N GLY A 14 -26.59 -22.29 -8.47
CA GLY A 14 -25.21 -22.49 -8.85
C GLY A 14 -24.33 -21.89 -7.76
N GLY A 15 -23.94 -22.71 -6.77
CA GLY A 15 -22.97 -22.30 -5.76
C GLY A 15 -21.61 -22.07 -6.39
N VAL A 16 -21.29 -20.81 -6.71
CA VAL A 16 -19.92 -20.41 -7.02
C VAL A 16 -19.12 -20.57 -5.73
N LYS A 17 -18.42 -21.70 -5.58
CA LYS A 17 -17.49 -21.90 -4.46
C LYS A 17 -16.22 -21.12 -4.73
N GLY A 18 -16.30 -19.82 -4.49
CA GLY A 18 -15.19 -18.88 -4.45
C GLY A 18 -15.36 -17.81 -3.37
N GLN A 19 -16.29 -18.00 -2.43
CA GLN A 19 -16.51 -17.03 -1.37
C GLN A 19 -15.43 -17.18 -0.31
N LEU A 20 -14.64 -16.11 -0.16
CA LEU A 20 -13.71 -15.95 0.94
C LEU A 20 -14.47 -16.00 2.26
N SER A 21 -13.89 -16.59 3.30
CA SER A 21 -14.45 -16.50 4.65
C SER A 21 -14.51 -15.02 5.03
N PRO A 22 -15.71 -14.44 5.24
CA PRO A 22 -15.83 -13.02 5.50
C PRO A 22 -15.21 -12.70 6.86
N LEU A 23 -14.43 -11.63 6.91
CA LEU A 23 -13.99 -11.04 8.17
C LEU A 23 -15.13 -10.22 8.78
N ALA A 24 -14.99 -9.85 10.06
CA ALA A 24 -15.99 -9.06 10.76
C ALA A 24 -16.37 -7.77 10.00
N ASN A 25 -17.68 -7.47 9.94
CA ASN A 25 -18.25 -6.33 9.19
C ASN A 25 -18.11 -4.97 9.92
N THR A 26 -17.12 -4.83 10.80
CA THR A 26 -16.90 -3.58 11.57
C THR A 26 -16.02 -2.58 10.84
N GLU A 27 -15.36 -3.02 9.77
CA GLU A 27 -14.34 -2.25 9.05
C GLU A 27 -14.49 -2.44 7.54
N ASN A 28 -14.15 -1.41 6.77
CA ASN A 28 -14.09 -1.51 5.31
C ASN A 28 -12.80 -2.21 4.90
N TYR A 29 -12.88 -3.27 4.10
CA TYR A 29 -11.71 -4.00 3.62
C TYR A 29 -11.86 -4.57 2.21
N VAL A 30 -10.72 -4.85 1.58
CA VAL A 30 -10.59 -5.67 0.38
C VAL A 30 -9.73 -6.88 0.74
N GLN A 31 -10.24 -8.08 0.51
CA GLN A 31 -9.53 -9.33 0.76
C GLN A 31 -9.16 -9.99 -0.56
N THR A 32 -7.89 -10.35 -0.72
CA THR A 32 -7.36 -11.05 -1.89
C THR A 32 -6.79 -12.38 -1.44
N LYS A 33 -7.14 -13.46 -2.15
CA LYS A 33 -6.60 -14.80 -1.91
C LYS A 33 -6.12 -15.41 -3.22
N THR A 34 -4.86 -15.78 -3.24
CA THR A 34 -4.21 -16.44 -4.38
C THR A 34 -3.93 -17.88 -4.01
N TYR A 35 -4.52 -18.82 -4.72
CA TYR A 35 -4.21 -20.25 -4.57
C TYR A 35 -2.90 -20.59 -5.28
N LEU A 36 -1.98 -21.21 -4.57
CA LEU A 36 -0.61 -21.44 -5.04
C LEU A 36 -0.42 -22.84 -5.65
N ASP A 37 -1.35 -23.76 -5.39
CA ASP A 37 -1.27 -25.17 -5.77
C ASP A 37 -2.61 -25.70 -6.33
N TYR A 38 -3.43 -24.82 -6.91
CA TYR A 38 -4.73 -25.21 -7.43
C TYR A 38 -4.59 -26.14 -8.64
N ASN A 39 -5.10 -27.35 -8.52
CA ASN A 39 -5.06 -28.39 -9.54
C ASN A 39 -6.47 -28.83 -10.01
N GLY A 40 -7.48 -27.98 -9.83
CA GLY A 40 -8.88 -28.31 -10.10
C GLY A 40 -9.65 -28.91 -8.91
N SER A 41 -8.95 -29.23 -7.81
CA SER A 41 -9.54 -29.63 -6.52
C SER A 41 -9.36 -28.54 -5.46
N SER A 42 -9.65 -28.82 -4.18
CA SER A 42 -9.41 -27.86 -3.09
C SER A 42 -7.91 -27.53 -2.96
N PRO A 43 -7.52 -26.24 -3.00
CA PRO A 43 -6.13 -25.82 -2.84
C PRO A 43 -5.65 -26.06 -1.40
N THR A 44 -4.40 -26.50 -1.22
CA THR A 44 -3.81 -26.70 0.12
C THR A 44 -2.89 -25.54 0.53
N LYS A 45 -2.47 -24.71 -0.43
CA LYS A 45 -1.62 -23.54 -0.20
C LYS A 45 -2.26 -22.31 -0.80
N SER A 46 -2.30 -21.24 -0.01
CA SER A 46 -2.80 -19.95 -0.46
C SER A 46 -2.01 -18.81 0.17
N ALA A 47 -1.79 -17.75 -0.59
CA ALA A 47 -1.39 -16.44 -0.07
C ALA A 47 -2.63 -15.57 0.09
N GLU A 48 -2.76 -14.88 1.22
CA GLU A 48 -3.94 -14.06 1.51
C GLU A 48 -3.54 -12.71 2.09
N THR A 49 -4.17 -11.65 1.58
CA THR A 49 -3.93 -10.27 1.98
C THR A 49 -5.26 -9.57 2.24
N VAL A 50 -5.36 -8.87 3.36
CA VAL A 50 -6.50 -8.03 3.71
C VAL A 50 -6.03 -6.59 3.80
N GLN A 51 -6.60 -5.71 2.98
CA GLN A 51 -6.34 -4.27 3.03
C GLN A 51 -7.53 -3.55 3.64
N TYR A 52 -7.30 -2.87 4.75
CA TYR A 52 -8.30 -2.08 5.48
C TYR A 52 -8.26 -0.62 5.06
N PHE A 53 -9.43 0.01 5.10
CA PHE A 53 -9.62 1.40 4.69
C PHE A 53 -10.19 2.24 5.84
N ASP A 54 -9.87 3.53 5.84
CA ASP A 54 -10.51 4.50 6.72
C ASP A 54 -11.88 4.96 6.18
N GLY A 55 -12.55 5.85 6.90
CA GLY A 55 -13.87 6.38 6.50
C GLY A 55 -13.85 7.23 5.22
N LEU A 56 -12.67 7.60 4.71
CA LEU A 56 -12.48 8.33 3.45
C LEU A 56 -12.08 7.39 2.30
N GLY A 57 -12.02 6.08 2.55
CA GLY A 57 -11.61 5.10 1.55
C GLY A 57 -10.11 5.04 1.31
N ARG A 58 -9.29 5.62 2.19
CA ARG A 58 -7.82 5.52 2.08
C ARG A 58 -7.33 4.27 2.80
N PRO A 59 -6.34 3.54 2.26
CA PRO A 59 -5.76 2.39 2.95
C PRO A 59 -5.14 2.78 4.29
N LYS A 60 -5.47 2.09 5.38
CA LYS A 60 -4.92 2.35 6.73
C LYS A 60 -4.06 1.21 7.27
N GLN A 61 -4.26 -0.01 6.79
CA GLN A 61 -3.51 -1.17 7.23
C GLN A 61 -3.58 -2.29 6.21
N ILE A 62 -2.46 -2.94 5.94
CA ILE A 62 -2.37 -4.15 5.12
C ILE A 62 -1.98 -5.31 6.01
N VAL A 63 -2.74 -6.39 5.98
CA VAL A 63 -2.48 -7.63 6.73
C VAL A 63 -2.20 -8.76 5.75
N ASN A 64 -0.97 -9.26 5.75
CA ASN A 64 -0.61 -10.50 5.07
C ASN A 64 -0.88 -11.67 6.02
N VAL A 65 -1.91 -12.44 5.73
CA VAL A 65 -2.46 -13.44 6.66
C VAL A 65 -1.50 -14.63 6.75
N LYS A 66 -1.06 -14.95 7.97
CA LYS A 66 -0.14 -16.06 8.27
C LYS A 66 1.13 -16.09 7.41
N ALA A 67 1.60 -14.94 6.94
CA ALA A 67 2.70 -14.83 5.99
C ALA A 67 4.10 -14.96 6.62
N SER A 68 4.23 -14.89 7.95
CA SER A 68 5.52 -15.11 8.60
C SER A 68 5.88 -16.62 8.68
N PRO A 69 7.17 -16.97 8.85
CA PRO A 69 7.59 -18.37 9.00
C PRO A 69 6.91 -19.13 10.15
N LEU A 70 6.45 -18.40 11.18
CA LEU A 70 5.72 -18.97 12.32
C LEU A 70 4.20 -19.05 12.10
N GLY A 71 3.71 -18.79 10.88
CA GLY A 71 2.27 -18.80 10.57
C GLY A 71 1.50 -17.66 11.22
N ARG A 72 2.16 -16.55 11.55
CA ARG A 72 1.55 -15.33 12.12
C ARG A 72 1.36 -14.27 11.05
N ASP A 73 0.44 -13.35 11.30
CA ASP A 73 0.15 -12.27 10.37
C ASP A 73 1.33 -11.29 10.29
N VAL A 74 1.54 -10.70 9.12
CA VAL A 74 2.54 -9.64 8.90
C VAL A 74 1.81 -8.39 8.46
N VAL A 75 1.95 -7.31 9.24
CA VAL A 75 1.08 -6.15 9.14
C VAL A 75 1.88 -4.90 8.82
N THR A 76 1.41 -4.15 7.82
CA THR A 76 1.99 -2.86 7.43
C THR A 76 0.97 -1.76 7.71
N PRO A 77 1.20 -0.89 8.71
CA PRO A 77 0.35 0.26 8.93
C PRO A 77 0.61 1.36 7.90
N ILE A 78 -0.45 2.07 7.52
CA ILE A 78 -0.36 3.25 6.66
C ILE A 78 -0.92 4.42 7.45
N VAL A 79 -0.03 5.35 7.80
CA VAL A 79 -0.36 6.50 8.66
C VAL A 79 -0.26 7.78 7.85
N TYR A 80 -1.30 8.58 7.95
CA TYR A 80 -1.38 9.90 7.32
C TYR A 80 -1.16 11.00 8.34
N ASP A 81 -0.59 12.12 7.91
CA ASP A 81 -0.56 13.33 8.70
C ASP A 81 -1.94 14.02 8.75
N GLY A 82 -2.03 15.16 9.44
CA GLY A 82 -3.28 15.92 9.58
C GLY A 82 -3.86 16.44 8.26
N PHE A 83 -3.06 16.49 7.19
CA PHE A 83 -3.49 16.89 5.85
C PHE A 83 -3.85 15.68 4.97
N GLY A 84 -3.70 14.46 5.50
CA GLY A 84 -4.05 13.24 4.79
C GLY A 84 -2.95 12.69 3.88
N ARG A 85 -1.70 13.09 4.11
CA ARG A 85 -0.54 12.70 3.30
C ARG A 85 0.24 11.60 4.00
N GLN A 86 0.71 10.61 3.24
CA GLN A 86 1.55 9.55 3.76
C GLN A 86 3.01 9.99 3.78
N VAL A 87 3.44 10.57 4.91
CA VAL A 87 4.82 11.04 5.11
C VAL A 87 5.75 9.96 5.65
N LYS A 88 5.21 8.83 6.12
CA LYS A 88 5.97 7.68 6.63
C LYS A 88 5.61 6.41 5.87
N ASP A 89 6.63 5.66 5.49
CA ASP A 89 6.49 4.35 4.87
C ASP A 89 7.12 3.29 5.79
N TYR A 90 6.27 2.49 6.43
CA TYR A 90 6.65 1.55 7.48
C TYR A 90 7.05 0.20 6.90
N LEU A 91 8.07 -0.43 7.49
CA LEU A 91 8.35 -1.84 7.25
C LEU A 91 7.20 -2.73 7.76
N PRO A 92 6.91 -3.85 7.09
CA PRO A 92 5.92 -4.82 7.56
C PRO A 92 6.33 -5.46 8.88
N VAL A 93 5.47 -5.41 9.90
CA VAL A 93 5.75 -5.95 11.24
C VAL A 93 5.11 -7.32 11.40
N PRO A 94 5.89 -8.40 11.62
CA PRO A 94 5.34 -9.69 12.04
C PRO A 94 4.65 -9.56 13.40
N GLN A 95 3.44 -10.08 13.53
CA GLN A 95 2.66 -9.99 14.76
C GLN A 95 3.02 -11.12 15.74
N SER A 96 2.70 -10.93 17.02
CA SER A 96 2.95 -11.92 18.07
C SER A 96 2.01 -13.13 17.97
N ASN A 97 0.81 -12.92 17.42
CA ASN A 97 -0.21 -13.94 17.14
C ASN A 97 -0.87 -13.65 15.77
N THR A 98 -1.62 -14.61 15.24
CA THR A 98 -2.48 -14.39 14.06
C THR A 98 -3.88 -13.99 14.53
N LEU A 99 -4.48 -13.00 13.84
CA LEU A 99 -5.91 -12.71 13.94
C LEU A 99 -6.65 -13.16 12.67
N ASN A 100 -6.02 -14.06 11.90
CA ASN A 100 -6.52 -14.57 10.62
C ASN A 100 -6.95 -13.45 9.66
N GLY A 101 -6.13 -12.39 9.57
CA GLY A 101 -6.41 -11.26 8.68
C GLY A 101 -7.26 -10.15 9.28
N ALA A 102 -7.78 -10.31 10.50
CA ALA A 102 -8.52 -9.24 11.16
C ALA A 102 -7.65 -8.02 11.41
N ILE A 103 -8.28 -6.85 11.54
CA ILE A 103 -7.59 -5.60 11.83
C ILE A 103 -6.81 -5.71 13.14
N VAL A 104 -5.53 -5.34 13.10
CA VAL A 104 -4.68 -5.28 14.29
C VAL A 104 -4.74 -3.85 14.87
N PRO A 105 -5.15 -3.65 16.14
CA PRO A 105 -5.27 -2.31 16.71
C PRO A 105 -3.95 -1.57 16.94
N ASN A 106 -2.88 -2.30 17.32
CA ASN A 106 -1.55 -1.72 17.55
C ASN A 106 -0.48 -2.54 16.80
N PRO A 107 -0.37 -2.38 15.48
CA PRO A 107 0.50 -3.22 14.64
C PRO A 107 1.99 -3.01 14.90
N LEU A 108 2.37 -1.86 15.48
CA LEU A 108 3.76 -1.50 15.77
C LEU A 108 4.24 -2.04 17.12
N ALA A 109 3.35 -2.54 17.98
CA ALA A 109 3.71 -3.01 19.32
C ALA A 109 4.81 -4.09 19.31
N ASN A 110 4.80 -4.96 18.29
CA ASN A 110 5.75 -6.05 18.18
C ASN A 110 7.06 -5.64 17.49
N ALA A 111 7.14 -4.46 16.87
CA ALA A 111 8.32 -4.02 16.13
C ALA A 111 9.56 -3.89 17.03
N THR A 112 9.37 -3.49 18.28
CA THR A 112 10.47 -3.26 19.24
C THR A 112 11.12 -4.52 19.78
N GLN A 113 10.60 -5.71 19.42
CA GLN A 113 11.21 -6.97 19.81
C GLN A 113 12.62 -7.07 19.21
N PRO A 114 13.67 -7.40 20.00
CA PRO A 114 15.05 -7.51 19.51
C PRO A 114 15.23 -8.52 18.36
N SER A 115 14.38 -9.54 18.30
CA SER A 115 14.37 -10.55 17.23
C SER A 115 13.69 -10.10 15.94
N ILE A 116 13.10 -8.90 15.91
CA ILE A 116 12.42 -8.33 14.74
C ILE A 116 13.19 -7.09 14.27
N TYR A 117 13.02 -5.96 14.96
CA TYR A 117 13.71 -4.71 14.63
C TYR A 117 14.41 -4.05 15.84
N GLY A 118 14.10 -4.45 17.06
CA GLY A 118 14.68 -3.85 18.26
C GLY A 118 14.46 -2.34 18.31
N GLN A 119 15.55 -1.58 18.46
CA GLN A 119 15.51 -0.11 18.53
C GLN A 119 15.69 0.58 17.17
N GLU A 120 15.58 -0.15 16.06
CA GLU A 120 15.74 0.44 14.73
C GLU A 120 14.59 1.37 14.33
N LYS A 121 14.90 2.31 13.44
CA LYS A 121 13.90 3.15 12.77
C LYS A 121 13.30 2.35 11.63
N ILE A 122 12.07 1.87 11.80
CA ILE A 122 11.42 0.95 10.86
C ILE A 122 10.59 1.64 9.77
N PHE A 123 10.89 2.90 9.46
CA PHE A 123 10.18 3.63 8.42
C PHE A 123 11.08 4.61 7.70
N ALA A 124 10.82 4.81 6.41
CA ALA A 124 11.32 5.96 5.69
C ALA A 124 10.41 7.15 6.00
N GLU A 125 10.97 8.35 6.07
CA GLU A 125 10.19 9.57 6.30
C GLU A 125 10.49 10.64 5.25
N LYS A 126 9.46 11.38 4.90
CA LYS A 126 9.52 12.54 4.02
C LYS A 126 9.10 13.78 4.79
N THR A 127 9.90 14.84 4.68
CA THR A 127 9.52 16.18 5.10
C THR A 127 9.00 16.90 3.87
N LEU A 128 7.76 17.36 3.92
CA LEU A 128 7.12 18.11 2.84
C LEU A 128 7.14 19.61 3.16
N GLU A 129 7.07 20.44 2.13
CA GLU A 129 6.80 21.87 2.32
C GLU A 129 5.36 22.10 2.82
N ASN A 130 5.12 23.25 3.46
CA ASN A 130 3.80 23.65 3.95
C ASN A 130 2.94 24.31 2.86
N SER A 131 3.01 23.78 1.63
CA SER A 131 2.21 24.24 0.50
C SER A 131 1.25 23.15 0.05
N PRO A 132 0.14 23.50 -0.64
CA PRO A 132 -0.76 22.51 -1.24
C PRO A 132 -0.12 21.61 -2.30
N LEU A 133 1.11 21.90 -2.75
CA LEU A 133 1.80 21.14 -3.77
C LEU A 133 2.52 19.91 -3.21
N ASP A 134 2.63 19.76 -1.89
CA ASP A 134 3.21 18.60 -1.22
C ASP A 134 4.62 18.22 -1.72
N ARG A 135 5.42 19.23 -2.10
CA ARG A 135 6.79 18.99 -2.56
C ARG A 135 7.66 18.47 -1.43
N ILE A 136 8.44 17.43 -1.71
CA ILE A 136 9.37 16.81 -0.76
C ILE A 136 10.57 17.74 -0.58
N LEU A 137 10.87 18.18 0.63
CA LEU A 137 12.08 18.94 0.96
C LEU A 137 13.22 18.02 1.38
N GLU A 138 12.92 16.99 2.17
CA GLU A 138 13.89 16.02 2.65
C GLU A 138 13.28 14.62 2.69
N GLN A 139 14.10 13.61 2.43
CA GLN A 139 13.74 12.21 2.61
C GLN A 139 14.84 11.48 3.36
N LYS A 140 14.47 10.73 4.40
CA LYS A 140 15.37 9.83 5.11
C LYS A 140 14.95 8.38 4.88
N GLN A 141 15.93 7.53 4.66
CA GLN A 141 15.70 6.09 4.48
C GLN A 141 15.43 5.40 5.83
N VAL A 142 14.94 4.17 5.74
CA VAL A 142 14.74 3.28 6.89
C VAL A 142 16.06 3.01 7.60
N GLY A 143 16.04 2.92 8.93
CA GLY A 143 17.19 2.58 9.78
C GLY A 143 17.75 3.79 10.53
N THR A 144 18.19 3.56 11.77
CA THR A 144 18.72 4.63 12.64
C THR A 144 19.96 5.29 12.07
N ALA A 145 20.81 4.54 11.37
CA ALA A 145 22.02 5.03 10.71
C ALA A 145 21.77 6.12 9.64
N TRP A 146 20.54 6.21 9.11
CA TRP A 146 20.14 7.19 8.10
C TRP A 146 19.42 8.41 8.67
N ASP A 147 19.18 8.44 9.98
CA ASP A 147 18.36 9.50 10.58
C ASP A 147 19.00 10.90 10.49
N THR A 148 20.33 10.96 10.38
CA THR A 148 21.09 12.19 10.19
C THR A 148 21.60 12.37 8.76
N LYS A 149 21.14 11.52 7.82
CA LYS A 149 21.61 11.49 6.43
C LYS A 149 20.44 11.66 5.44
N PRO A 150 19.71 12.80 5.47
CA PRO A 150 18.62 13.04 4.55
C PRO A 150 19.14 13.28 3.13
N VAL A 151 18.40 12.79 2.14
CA VAL A 151 18.44 13.30 0.77
C VAL A 151 17.62 14.58 0.74
N LYS A 152 18.20 15.68 0.29
CA LYS A 152 17.53 16.99 0.20
C LYS A 152 17.14 17.30 -1.23
N PHE A 153 16.01 17.97 -1.39
CA PHE A 153 15.45 18.36 -2.67
C PHE A 153 15.26 19.88 -2.68
N GLN A 154 15.64 20.52 -3.79
CA GLN A 154 15.44 21.94 -4.02
C GLN A 154 14.62 22.13 -5.29
N TYR A 155 13.76 23.15 -5.27
CA TYR A 155 12.85 23.46 -6.37
C TYR A 155 13.10 24.91 -6.78
N ASP A 156 14.08 25.07 -7.66
CA ASP A 156 14.51 26.38 -8.13
C ASP A 156 13.84 26.73 -9.46
N VAL A 157 13.74 28.03 -9.71
CA VAL A 157 13.33 28.58 -11.00
C VAL A 157 14.54 29.24 -11.64
N ASN A 158 14.59 29.25 -12.97
CA ASN A 158 15.65 29.96 -13.66
C ASN A 158 15.62 31.45 -13.28
N VAL A 159 16.74 31.96 -12.80
CA VAL A 159 16.93 33.38 -12.53
C VAL A 159 17.61 34.06 -13.72
N HIS A 160 17.71 35.39 -13.68
CA HIS A 160 18.36 36.17 -14.75
C HIS A 160 19.82 35.76 -15.02
N VAL A 161 20.49 35.09 -14.07
CA VAL A 161 21.86 34.60 -14.25
C VAL A 161 21.89 33.24 -14.99
N ASP A 162 20.82 32.45 -14.89
CA ASP A 162 20.72 31.06 -15.38
C ASP A 162 19.69 30.91 -16.52
N TYR A 163 19.48 31.96 -17.31
CA TYR A 163 18.46 31.97 -18.37
C TYR A 163 18.73 30.94 -19.48
N VAL A 164 17.65 30.38 -19.99
CA VAL A 164 17.68 29.48 -21.15
C VAL A 164 18.06 30.29 -22.40
N ARG A 165 19.11 29.87 -23.10
CA ARG A 165 19.57 30.52 -24.33
C ARG A 165 18.95 29.86 -25.54
N LYS A 166 18.30 30.66 -26.39
CA LYS A 166 17.91 30.27 -27.73
C LYS A 166 18.99 30.73 -28.70
N TYR A 167 19.76 29.79 -29.24
CA TYR A 167 20.74 30.07 -30.28
C TYR A 167 20.08 29.88 -31.65
N GLU A 168 20.08 30.92 -32.47
CA GLU A 168 19.63 30.85 -33.86
C GLU A 168 20.87 30.91 -34.76
N THR A 169 21.02 29.93 -35.65
CA THR A 169 22.06 29.95 -36.68
C THR A 169 21.45 30.47 -37.97
N THR A 170 22.11 31.44 -38.60
CA THR A 170 21.75 31.90 -39.94
C THR A 170 22.75 31.31 -40.92
N THR A 171 22.29 30.44 -41.81
CA THR A 171 23.11 29.89 -42.89
C THR A 171 22.77 30.61 -44.18
N THR A 172 23.74 31.33 -44.74
CA THR A 172 23.65 31.91 -46.08
C THR A 172 24.51 31.11 -47.04
N TRP A 173 23.91 30.65 -48.14
CA TRP A 173 24.64 30.01 -49.24
C TRP A 173 25.24 31.10 -50.12
N VAL A 174 26.55 31.07 -50.34
CA VAL A 174 27.20 31.93 -51.34
C VAL A 174 27.18 31.18 -52.66
N GLU A 175 26.31 31.59 -53.59
CA GLU A 175 26.34 31.10 -54.96
C GLU A 175 27.54 31.72 -55.70
N ASN A 176 28.63 30.96 -55.78
CA ASN A 176 29.71 31.21 -56.73
C ASN A 176 29.54 30.27 -57.94
N ARG A 177 28.43 30.42 -58.68
CA ARG A 177 28.25 29.81 -60.01
C ARG A 177 27.82 30.85 -61.01
#